data_AF-A0A1F8RSN0-F1
#
_entry.id   AF-A0A1F8RSN0-F1
#
_cell.length_a   1.000
_cell.length_b   1.000
_cell.length_c   1.000
_cell.angle_alpha   90.00
_cell.angle_beta   90.00
_cell.angle_gamma   90.00
#
_symmetry.space_group_name_H-M   'P 1'
#
loop_
_entity.id
_entity.type
_entity.pdbx_description
1 polymer ?
#
loop_
_entity_poly.entity_id
_entity_poly.type
_entity_poly.pdbx_seq_one_letter_code
_entity_poly.pdbx_strand_id
1 'polypeptide(L)'
;MLESAQHLASRIEAEGRKAAAFLRALDETNLAQIIYSESPPWQAREILAHLTSAQATVLRTLVSVLAGGPDLDRDMDLDAFNAAEVARLAGLPAAQLVAQFEQDCAALTTRVAQLTRDDLTRRCWHPWLGDTTVEETLRLAYRHTMMHVRDMRRAVTGGSRGGKAQAAADTGVRQSGTSRAARLSLFLREAHAQSWPHLVRLAEQAGVVIVYPGQPEWTVRELLAHLADAERGMLGQVRRIIRGEPALPEGFDLERWNRRAVEKRAAATTADLLAEIESAHGAWVEFVETLDDAALDRQGRTAEGELLTVEAFARHAAEHRMNHTCDAEKAARAGQA
;
A
#
# COMPACT_ATOMS: atom_id res chain seq x y z
N MET A 1 -8.24 -13.43 9.73
CA MET A 1 -9.71 -13.66 9.75
C MET A 1 -10.27 -12.94 8.53
N LEU A 2 -11.07 -13.61 7.69
CA LEU A 2 -11.73 -12.95 6.55
C LEU A 2 -12.63 -11.83 7.10
N GLU A 3 -12.54 -10.64 6.52
CA GLU A 3 -13.44 -9.54 6.89
C GLU A 3 -14.84 -9.88 6.36
N SER A 4 -15.88 -9.53 7.12
CA SER A 4 -17.24 -9.72 6.62
C SER A 4 -17.52 -8.75 5.46
N ALA A 5 -18.35 -9.18 4.51
CA ALA A 5 -18.86 -8.32 3.44
C ALA A 5 -19.44 -7.00 3.99
N GLN A 6 -20.13 -7.09 5.13
CA GLN A 6 -20.68 -5.92 5.84
C GLN A 6 -19.59 -4.98 6.34
N HIS A 7 -18.47 -5.52 6.85
CA HIS A 7 -17.34 -4.71 7.28
C HIS A 7 -16.71 -3.98 6.10
N LEU A 8 -16.40 -4.69 5.01
CA LEU A 8 -15.84 -4.09 3.79
C LEU A 8 -16.75 -3.00 3.21
N ALA A 9 -18.05 -3.25 3.13
CA ALA A 9 -19.04 -2.28 2.68
C ALA A 9 -19.02 -1.01 3.55
N SER A 10 -18.97 -1.17 4.88
CA SER A 10 -18.89 -0.05 5.82
C SER A 10 -17.60 0.78 5.66
N ARG A 11 -16.47 0.12 5.36
CA ARG A 11 -15.19 0.79 5.10
C ARG A 11 -15.25 1.60 3.80
N ILE A 12 -15.72 1.00 2.72
CA ILE A 12 -15.87 1.67 1.42
C ILE A 12 -16.80 2.88 1.56
N GLU A 13 -17.92 2.72 2.25
CA GLU A 13 -18.90 3.80 2.46
C GLU A 13 -18.30 4.95 3.29
N ALA A 14 -17.68 4.63 4.42
CA ALA A 14 -17.12 5.62 5.33
C ALA A 14 -15.95 6.39 4.68
N GLU A 15 -15.02 5.69 4.03
CA GLU A 15 -13.87 6.34 3.40
C GLU A 15 -14.26 7.07 2.10
N GLY A 16 -15.20 6.52 1.32
CA GLY A 16 -15.78 7.20 0.16
C GLY A 16 -16.47 8.52 0.52
N ARG A 17 -17.29 8.54 1.59
CA ARG A 17 -17.90 9.78 2.10
C ARG A 17 -16.88 10.82 2.53
N LYS A 18 -15.84 10.42 3.28
CA LYS A 18 -14.77 11.32 3.72
C LYS A 18 -13.98 11.89 2.53
N ALA A 19 -13.68 11.05 1.55
CA ALA A 19 -13.01 11.43 0.31
C ALA A 19 -13.85 12.46 -0.46
N ALA A 20 -15.11 12.15 -0.73
CA ALA A 20 -15.98 13.04 -1.49
C ALA A 20 -16.26 14.37 -0.79
N ALA A 21 -16.42 14.37 0.54
CA ALA A 21 -16.52 15.60 1.32
C ALA A 21 -15.30 16.51 1.15
N PHE A 22 -14.10 15.93 1.15
CA PHE A 22 -12.86 16.67 0.89
C PHE A 22 -12.77 17.16 -0.56
N LEU A 23 -13.02 16.29 -1.53
CA LEU A 23 -12.92 16.62 -2.95
C LEU A 23 -13.92 17.73 -3.36
N ARG A 24 -15.12 17.73 -2.78
CA ARG A 24 -16.12 18.79 -2.99
C ARG A 24 -15.67 20.16 -2.48
N ALA A 25 -14.80 20.18 -1.46
CA ALA A 25 -14.33 21.42 -0.86
C ALA A 25 -13.15 22.06 -1.60
N LEU A 26 -12.59 21.39 -2.63
CA LEU A 26 -11.47 21.91 -3.40
C LEU A 26 -11.95 22.98 -4.37
N ASP A 27 -11.32 24.16 -4.29
CA ASP A 27 -11.45 25.20 -5.30
C ASP A 27 -10.47 24.98 -6.47
N GLU A 28 -10.55 25.81 -7.51
CA GLU A 28 -9.65 25.72 -8.67
C GLU A 28 -8.17 25.93 -8.30
N THR A 29 -7.88 26.71 -7.24
CA THR A 29 -6.50 26.90 -6.75
C THR A 29 -5.95 25.62 -6.14
N ASN A 30 -6.79 24.89 -5.39
CA ASN A 30 -6.45 23.61 -4.81
C ASN A 30 -6.30 22.54 -5.90
N LEU A 31 -7.21 22.52 -6.87
CA LEU A 31 -7.20 21.57 -7.99
C LEU A 31 -5.97 21.72 -8.89
N ALA A 32 -5.39 22.93 -8.98
CA ALA A 32 -4.16 23.20 -9.72
C ALA A 32 -2.86 22.85 -8.95
N GLN A 33 -2.93 22.41 -7.69
CA GLN A 33 -1.73 22.03 -6.94
C GLN A 33 -1.14 20.73 -7.49
N ILE A 34 0.17 20.74 -7.78
CA ILE A 34 0.92 19.54 -8.18
C ILE A 34 1.00 18.58 -6.99
N ILE A 35 0.53 17.34 -7.18
CA ILE A 35 0.56 16.26 -6.18
C ILE A 35 1.71 15.31 -6.47
N TYR A 36 1.84 14.88 -7.73
CA TYR A 36 2.95 14.04 -8.20
C TYR A 36 3.75 14.80 -9.27
N SER A 37 5.05 14.95 -9.03
CA SER A 37 5.95 15.77 -9.86
C SER A 37 6.65 15.01 -10.98
N GLU A 38 6.38 13.71 -11.12
CA GLU A 38 6.89 12.89 -12.22
C GLU A 38 6.35 13.39 -13.57
N SER A 39 6.97 13.01 -14.69
CA SER A 39 6.56 13.51 -16.00
C SER A 39 5.57 12.55 -16.68
N PRO A 40 4.35 12.98 -17.05
CA PRO A 40 3.76 14.31 -16.84
C PRO A 40 3.25 14.51 -15.41
N PRO A 41 3.35 15.73 -14.84
CA PRO A 41 2.95 15.97 -13.46
C PRO A 41 1.44 15.83 -13.31
N TRP A 42 1.00 15.28 -12.18
CA TRP A 42 -0.42 15.20 -11.83
C TRP A 42 -0.73 16.24 -10.76
N GLN A 43 -1.65 17.14 -11.09
CA GLN A 43 -2.28 18.03 -10.15
C GLN A 43 -3.43 17.34 -9.43
N ALA A 44 -3.96 17.98 -8.39
CA ALA A 44 -5.14 17.50 -7.68
C ALA A 44 -6.34 17.24 -8.62
N ARG A 45 -6.45 17.99 -9.72
CA ARG A 45 -7.45 17.75 -10.77
C ARG A 45 -7.26 16.39 -11.46
N GLU A 46 -6.03 16.04 -11.85
CA GLU A 46 -5.74 14.74 -12.46
C GLU A 46 -5.98 13.59 -11.47
N ILE A 47 -5.65 13.78 -10.20
CA ILE A 47 -5.94 12.81 -9.13
C ILE A 47 -7.44 12.61 -8.95
N LEU A 48 -8.25 13.67 -8.98
CA LEU A 48 -9.71 13.57 -8.92
C LEU A 48 -10.27 12.77 -10.10
N ALA A 49 -9.79 13.04 -11.32
CA ALA A 49 -10.16 12.28 -12.51
C ALA A 49 -9.78 10.80 -12.37
N HIS A 50 -8.55 10.52 -11.93
CA HIS A 50 -8.06 9.16 -11.66
C HIS A 50 -8.93 8.42 -10.63
N LEU A 51 -9.20 9.03 -9.48
CA LEU A 51 -10.05 8.43 -8.44
C LEU A 51 -11.46 8.12 -8.96
N THR A 52 -12.02 9.01 -9.78
CA THR A 52 -13.33 8.81 -10.41
C THR A 52 -13.32 7.61 -11.35
N SER A 53 -12.32 7.52 -12.24
CA SER A 53 -12.18 6.40 -13.17
C SER A 53 -11.88 5.08 -12.45
N ALA A 54 -10.97 5.09 -11.47
CA ALA A 54 -10.58 3.92 -10.71
C ALA A 54 -11.77 3.32 -9.95
N GLN A 55 -12.58 4.16 -9.28
CA GLN A 55 -13.77 3.73 -8.56
C GLN A 55 -14.79 3.06 -9.50
N ALA A 56 -15.06 3.67 -10.65
CA ALA A 56 -15.95 3.11 -11.66
C ALA A 56 -15.40 1.77 -12.22
N THR A 57 -14.09 1.66 -12.40
CA THR A 57 -13.43 0.45 -12.90
C THR A 57 -13.52 -0.69 -11.88
N VAL A 58 -13.25 -0.43 -10.60
CA VAL A 58 -13.43 -1.42 -9.52
C VAL A 58 -14.86 -1.96 -9.50
N LEU A 59 -15.86 -1.07 -9.59
CA LEU A 59 -17.27 -1.49 -9.61
C LEU A 59 -17.59 -2.39 -10.82
N ARG A 60 -17.19 -1.98 -12.03
CA ARG A 60 -17.44 -2.77 -13.25
C ARG A 60 -16.74 -4.13 -13.20
N THR A 61 -15.48 -4.17 -12.79
CA THR A 61 -14.70 -5.41 -12.68
C THR A 61 -15.32 -6.35 -11.63
N LEU A 62 -15.72 -5.83 -10.46
CA LEU A 62 -16.40 -6.63 -9.45
C LEU A 62 -17.70 -7.26 -10.02
N VAL A 63 -18.52 -6.47 -10.71
CA VAL A 63 -19.76 -6.97 -11.32
C VAL A 63 -19.47 -8.08 -12.34
N SER A 64 -18.46 -7.88 -13.20
CA SER A 64 -18.05 -8.87 -14.19
C SER A 64 -17.57 -10.18 -13.56
N VAL A 65 -16.62 -10.12 -12.63
CA VAL A 65 -16.05 -11.29 -11.92
C VAL A 65 -17.15 -12.08 -11.19
N LEU A 66 -18.08 -11.39 -10.54
CA LEU A 66 -19.20 -12.05 -9.85
C LEU A 66 -20.18 -12.73 -10.81
N ALA A 67 -20.29 -12.25 -12.05
CA ALA A 67 -21.08 -12.88 -13.10
C ALA A 67 -20.32 -14.01 -13.84
N GLY A 68 -19.06 -14.29 -13.47
CA GLY A 68 -18.20 -15.25 -14.18
C GLY A 68 -17.62 -14.71 -15.48
N GLY A 69 -17.71 -13.39 -15.69
CA GLY A 69 -17.03 -12.68 -16.77
C GLY A 69 -15.55 -12.41 -16.47
N PRO A 70 -14.83 -11.77 -17.41
CA PRO A 70 -13.42 -11.46 -17.24
C PRO A 70 -13.19 -10.40 -16.15
N ASP A 71 -12.02 -10.46 -15.52
CA ASP A 71 -11.46 -9.36 -14.74
C ASP A 71 -10.77 -8.33 -15.67
N LEU A 72 -9.74 -7.63 -15.19
CA LEU A 72 -8.96 -6.72 -16.02
C LEU A 72 -7.96 -7.49 -16.89
N ASP A 73 -7.67 -6.93 -18.06
CA ASP A 73 -6.65 -7.49 -18.95
C ASP A 73 -5.29 -7.55 -18.25
N ARG A 74 -4.69 -8.74 -18.22
CA ARG A 74 -3.41 -9.01 -17.55
C ARG A 74 -2.25 -8.27 -18.20
N ASP A 75 -2.36 -8.01 -19.51
CA ASP A 75 -1.36 -7.31 -20.30
C ASP A 75 -1.63 -5.80 -20.39
N MET A 76 -2.60 -5.30 -19.61
CA MET A 76 -2.96 -3.88 -19.62
C MET A 76 -1.78 -3.02 -19.16
N ASP A 77 -1.42 -2.04 -19.99
CA ASP A 77 -0.57 -0.93 -19.59
C ASP A 77 -1.38 0.03 -18.70
N LEU A 78 -1.19 -0.11 -17.39
CA LEU A 78 -1.90 0.68 -16.38
C LEU A 78 -1.60 2.19 -16.50
N ASP A 79 -0.37 2.56 -16.85
CA ASP A 79 0.03 3.97 -16.96
C ASP A 79 -0.64 4.61 -18.18
N ALA A 80 -0.64 3.89 -19.32
CA ALA A 80 -1.35 4.34 -20.52
C ALA A 80 -2.86 4.40 -20.31
N PHE A 81 -3.45 3.40 -19.63
CA PHE A 81 -4.86 3.39 -19.28
C PHE A 81 -5.23 4.60 -18.40
N ASN A 82 -4.47 4.85 -17.33
CA ASN A 82 -4.70 5.96 -16.42
C ASN A 82 -4.57 7.30 -17.16
N ALA A 83 -3.54 7.47 -17.99
CA ALA A 83 -3.35 8.69 -18.79
C ALA A 83 -4.53 8.93 -19.74
N ALA A 84 -5.03 7.88 -20.41
CA ALA A 84 -6.18 7.97 -21.28
C ALA A 84 -7.47 8.35 -20.52
N GLU A 85 -7.70 7.75 -19.35
CA GLU A 85 -8.87 8.04 -18.52
C GLU A 85 -8.83 9.46 -17.94
N VAL A 86 -7.67 9.91 -17.46
CA VAL A 86 -7.47 11.30 -17.01
C VAL A 86 -7.75 12.28 -18.16
N ALA A 87 -7.20 12.02 -19.36
CA ALA A 87 -7.43 12.86 -20.53
C ALA A 87 -8.92 12.87 -20.94
N ARG A 88 -9.59 11.72 -20.90
CA ARG A 88 -11.03 11.60 -21.21
C ARG A 88 -11.90 12.41 -20.25
N LEU A 89 -11.50 12.51 -18.98
CA LEU A 89 -12.24 13.20 -17.92
C LEU A 89 -11.84 14.68 -17.75
N ALA A 90 -10.73 15.11 -18.35
CA ALA A 90 -10.15 16.45 -18.14
C ALA A 90 -11.12 17.61 -18.43
N GLY A 91 -12.01 17.43 -19.42
CA GLY A 91 -13.00 18.44 -19.83
C GLY A 91 -14.25 18.55 -18.94
N LEU A 92 -14.43 17.63 -18.00
CA LEU A 92 -15.61 17.64 -17.12
C LEU A 92 -15.43 18.61 -15.94
N PRO A 93 -16.50 19.24 -15.44
CA PRO A 93 -16.46 20.01 -14.20
C PRO A 93 -16.08 19.13 -13.00
N ALA A 94 -15.25 19.64 -12.09
CA ALA A 94 -14.84 18.91 -10.89
C ALA A 94 -16.04 18.43 -10.05
N ALA A 95 -17.08 19.25 -9.93
CA ALA A 95 -18.32 18.86 -9.24
C ALA A 95 -19.01 17.64 -9.88
N GLN A 96 -18.93 17.50 -11.21
CA GLN A 96 -19.47 16.34 -11.92
C GLN A 96 -18.63 15.09 -11.63
N LEU A 97 -17.30 15.20 -11.62
CA LEU A 97 -16.39 14.11 -11.27
C LEU A 97 -16.63 13.61 -9.83
N VAL A 98 -16.75 14.54 -8.87
CA VAL A 98 -17.07 14.20 -7.48
C VAL A 98 -18.43 13.51 -7.36
N ALA A 99 -19.45 14.01 -8.04
CA ALA A 99 -20.78 13.40 -8.02
C ALA A 99 -20.75 11.96 -8.61
N GLN A 100 -20.00 11.74 -9.69
CA GLN A 100 -19.82 10.41 -10.27
C GLN A 100 -19.09 9.47 -9.30
N PHE A 101 -17.99 9.93 -8.71
CA PHE A 101 -17.26 9.17 -7.69
C PHE A 101 -18.14 8.76 -6.51
N GLU A 102 -18.98 9.68 -6.00
CA GLU A 102 -19.93 9.38 -4.92
C GLU A 102 -20.97 8.33 -5.31
N GLN A 103 -21.51 8.43 -6.52
CA GLN A 103 -22.46 7.45 -7.05
C GLN A 103 -21.82 6.06 -7.15
N ASP A 104 -20.60 5.98 -7.66
CA ASP A 104 -19.89 4.71 -7.80
C ASP A 104 -19.44 4.12 -6.45
N CYS A 105 -19.10 4.96 -5.46
CA CYS A 105 -18.91 4.51 -4.09
C CYS A 105 -20.20 3.92 -3.49
N ALA A 106 -21.33 4.60 -3.64
CA ALA A 106 -22.61 4.12 -3.11
C ALA A 106 -23.06 2.81 -3.78
N ALA A 107 -22.87 2.71 -5.09
CA ALA A 107 -23.15 1.49 -5.85
C ALA A 107 -22.22 0.34 -5.43
N LEU A 108 -20.91 0.61 -5.25
CA LEU A 108 -19.96 -0.39 -4.77
C LEU A 108 -20.31 -0.86 -3.35
N THR A 109 -20.61 0.06 -2.42
CA THR A 109 -21.07 -0.29 -1.06
C THR A 109 -22.29 -1.19 -1.10
N THR A 110 -23.31 -0.83 -1.88
CA THR A 110 -24.54 -1.62 -2.01
C THR A 110 -24.24 -3.02 -2.54
N ARG A 111 -23.37 -3.13 -3.55
CA ARG A 111 -22.99 -4.41 -4.13
C ARG A 111 -22.19 -5.27 -3.14
N VAL A 112 -21.21 -4.67 -2.45
CA VAL A 112 -20.33 -5.37 -1.51
C VAL A 112 -21.11 -5.88 -0.30
N ALA A 113 -22.10 -5.13 0.20
CA ALA A 113 -22.92 -5.55 1.33
C ALA A 113 -23.74 -6.83 1.07
N GLN A 114 -23.93 -7.21 -0.20
CA GLN A 114 -24.69 -8.39 -0.61
C GLN A 114 -23.80 -9.61 -0.89
N LEU A 115 -22.48 -9.49 -0.77
CA LEU A 115 -21.56 -10.58 -1.11
C LEU A 115 -21.58 -11.68 -0.05
N THR A 116 -21.51 -12.92 -0.54
CA THR A 116 -21.29 -14.09 0.29
C THR A 116 -19.79 -14.27 0.58
N ARG A 117 -19.47 -15.18 1.51
CA ARG A 117 -18.08 -15.57 1.77
C ARG A 117 -17.42 -16.16 0.53
N ASP A 118 -18.15 -16.98 -0.23
CA ASP A 118 -17.63 -17.60 -1.44
C ASP A 118 -17.30 -16.55 -2.50
N ASP A 119 -18.16 -15.53 -2.65
CA ASP A 119 -17.92 -14.39 -3.53
C ASP A 119 -16.64 -13.63 -3.18
N LEU A 120 -16.38 -13.39 -1.88
CA LEU A 120 -15.17 -12.72 -1.41
C LEU A 120 -13.89 -13.53 -1.71
N THR A 121 -13.98 -14.85 -1.69
CA THR A 121 -12.84 -15.74 -1.98
C THR A 121 -12.64 -16.02 -3.46
N ARG A 122 -13.53 -15.53 -4.35
CA ARG A 122 -13.35 -15.72 -5.80
C ARG A 122 -12.03 -15.12 -6.25
N ARG A 123 -11.33 -15.88 -7.10
CA ARG A 123 -10.06 -15.49 -7.68
C ARG A 123 -10.31 -14.49 -8.81
N CYS A 124 -9.49 -13.45 -8.83
CA CYS A 124 -9.42 -12.48 -9.91
C CYS A 124 -8.01 -11.93 -10.00
N TRP A 125 -7.71 -11.25 -11.09
CA TRP A 125 -6.47 -10.55 -11.32
C TRP A 125 -6.65 -9.05 -11.10
N HIS A 126 -5.65 -8.42 -10.48
CA HIS A 126 -5.58 -6.98 -10.28
C HIS A 126 -4.20 -6.45 -10.72
N PRO A 127 -4.10 -5.30 -11.41
CA PRO A 127 -2.84 -4.76 -11.95
C PRO A 127 -1.69 -4.64 -10.94
N TRP A 128 -2.03 -4.41 -9.67
CA TRP A 128 -1.05 -4.26 -8.59
C TRP A 128 -0.86 -5.50 -7.73
N LEU A 129 -1.90 -6.33 -7.58
CA LEU A 129 -1.87 -7.48 -6.66
C LEU A 129 -1.56 -8.80 -7.41
N GLY A 130 -1.61 -8.80 -8.74
CA GLY A 130 -1.54 -10.01 -9.54
C GLY A 130 -2.76 -10.91 -9.33
N ASP A 131 -2.53 -12.23 -9.31
CA ASP A 131 -3.55 -13.22 -8.99
C ASP A 131 -3.95 -13.13 -7.50
N THR A 132 -5.14 -12.59 -7.25
CA THR A 132 -5.64 -12.20 -5.92
C THR A 132 -7.07 -12.69 -5.70
N THR A 133 -7.74 -12.18 -4.67
CA THR A 133 -9.15 -12.43 -4.36
C THR A 133 -9.98 -11.15 -4.48
N VAL A 134 -11.29 -11.31 -4.59
CA VAL A 134 -12.24 -10.19 -4.52
C VAL A 134 -12.08 -9.42 -3.20
N GLU A 135 -11.90 -10.10 -2.08
CA GLU A 135 -11.70 -9.45 -0.78
C GLU A 135 -10.49 -8.49 -0.78
N GLU A 136 -9.34 -8.97 -1.23
CA GLU A 136 -8.09 -8.19 -1.24
C GLU A 136 -8.20 -6.99 -2.20
N THR A 137 -8.84 -7.18 -3.35
CA THR A 137 -9.12 -6.10 -4.31
C THR A 137 -10.01 -5.02 -3.68
N LEU A 138 -11.05 -5.41 -2.94
CA LEU A 138 -11.93 -4.47 -2.24
C LEU A 138 -11.22 -3.73 -1.10
N ARG A 139 -10.32 -4.42 -0.38
CA ARG A 139 -9.47 -3.79 0.64
C ARG A 139 -8.54 -2.75 0.04
N LEU A 140 -7.93 -3.07 -1.10
CA LEU A 140 -7.07 -2.14 -1.80
C LEU A 140 -7.86 -0.92 -2.33
N ALA A 141 -9.09 -1.11 -2.83
CA ALA A 141 -9.88 -0.03 -3.40
C ALA A 141 -10.11 1.16 -2.44
N TYR A 142 -10.57 0.91 -1.20
CA TYR A 142 -10.77 2.01 -0.25
C TYR A 142 -9.44 2.56 0.31
N ARG A 143 -8.39 1.72 0.44
CA ARG A 143 -7.05 2.17 0.85
C ARG A 143 -6.41 3.07 -0.21
N HIS A 144 -6.56 2.73 -1.48
CA HIS A 144 -6.12 3.53 -2.64
C HIS A 144 -6.73 4.93 -2.62
N THR A 145 -8.04 5.03 -2.38
CA THR A 145 -8.72 6.30 -2.22
C THR A 145 -8.15 7.11 -1.04
N MET A 146 -7.96 6.47 0.12
CA MET A 146 -7.38 7.14 1.30
C MET A 146 -5.96 7.67 1.03
N MET A 147 -5.13 6.92 0.29
CA MET A 147 -3.76 7.31 -0.05
C MET A 147 -3.75 8.59 -0.88
N HIS A 148 -4.50 8.65 -1.98
CA HIS A 148 -4.55 9.83 -2.83
C HIS A 148 -5.16 11.05 -2.13
N VAL A 149 -6.24 10.87 -1.37
CA VAL A 149 -6.86 11.98 -0.61
C VAL A 149 -5.91 12.52 0.45
N ARG A 150 -5.11 11.67 1.11
CA ARG A 150 -4.08 12.10 2.06
C ARG A 150 -3.01 12.95 1.36
N ASP A 151 -2.53 12.51 0.20
CA ASP A 151 -1.48 13.21 -0.54
C ASP A 151 -1.99 14.58 -1.05
N MET A 152 -3.23 14.63 -1.55
CA MET A 152 -3.91 15.88 -1.90
C MET A 152 -4.04 16.81 -0.70
N ARG A 153 -4.48 16.30 0.47
CA ARG A 153 -4.59 17.11 1.71
C ARG A 153 -3.25 17.74 2.07
N ARG A 154 -2.16 16.96 2.05
CA ARG A 154 -0.81 17.45 2.37
C ARG A 154 -0.40 18.62 1.47
N ALA A 155 -0.63 18.51 0.16
CA ALA A 155 -0.31 19.57 -0.80
C ALA A 155 -1.20 20.80 -0.63
N VAL A 156 -2.51 20.61 -0.44
CA VAL A 156 -3.51 21.69 -0.37
C VAL A 156 -3.44 22.46 0.95
N THR A 157 -3.29 21.79 2.09
CA THR A 157 -3.21 22.46 3.41
C THR A 157 -1.81 22.98 3.74
N GLY A 158 -0.78 22.48 3.04
CA GLY A 158 0.63 22.80 3.29
C GLY A 158 1.15 24.05 2.59
N GLY A 159 0.25 24.98 2.18
CA GLY A 159 0.55 26.15 1.35
C GLY A 159 1.94 26.75 1.57
N SER A 160 2.74 26.75 0.51
CA SER A 160 4.07 27.37 0.39
C SER A 160 5.13 26.92 1.40
N ARG A 161 5.83 25.83 1.06
CA ARG A 161 7.28 25.74 1.31
C ARG A 161 7.97 25.47 -0.01
N GLY A 162 8.35 26.56 -0.67
CA GLY A 162 9.27 26.52 -1.81
C GLY A 162 10.57 25.80 -1.42
N GLY A 163 11.04 24.99 -2.38
CA GLY A 163 12.46 24.68 -2.58
C GLY A 163 13.15 23.84 -1.52
N LYS A 164 13.29 22.55 -1.80
CA LYS A 164 14.64 21.98 -2.00
C LYS A 164 14.62 21.09 -3.23
N ALA A 165 15.06 21.68 -4.34
CA ALA A 165 15.71 20.93 -5.40
C ALA A 165 16.98 20.30 -4.82
N GLN A 166 17.19 19.01 -5.07
CA GLN A 166 18.54 18.50 -5.25
C GLN A 166 18.54 17.74 -6.56
N ALA A 167 19.10 18.39 -7.57
CA ALA A 167 19.46 17.78 -8.82
C ALA A 167 20.54 16.71 -8.60
N ALA A 168 20.36 15.57 -9.24
CA ALA A 168 21.47 14.84 -9.84
C ALA A 168 21.10 14.67 -11.32
N ALA A 169 21.67 15.57 -12.14
CA ALA A 169 21.68 15.46 -13.59
C ALA A 169 23.00 14.82 -14.00
N ASP A 170 22.93 13.61 -14.58
CA ASP A 170 23.85 13.02 -15.57
C ASP A 170 23.37 11.56 -15.76
N THR A 171 23.08 10.99 -16.91
CA THR A 171 23.38 11.27 -18.31
C THR A 171 22.21 10.73 -19.16
N GLY A 172 21.96 11.36 -20.31
CA GLY A 172 20.80 11.05 -21.14
C GLY A 172 20.80 9.65 -21.76
N VAL A 173 19.72 8.90 -21.53
CA VAL A 173 19.21 7.83 -22.41
C VAL A 173 17.69 7.87 -22.38
N ARG A 174 17.08 8.05 -23.57
CA ARG A 174 15.68 7.86 -23.99
C ARG A 174 14.61 7.71 -22.89
N GLN A 175 13.75 8.72 -22.78
CA GLN A 175 12.50 8.67 -22.01
C GLN A 175 11.44 7.79 -22.71
N SER A 176 11.52 6.49 -22.43
CA SER A 176 10.45 5.48 -22.52
C SER A 176 10.95 4.23 -21.77
N GLY A 177 10.39 3.87 -20.61
CA GLY A 177 10.73 2.62 -19.91
C GLY A 177 11.52 2.74 -18.59
N THR A 178 10.82 2.97 -17.48
CA THR A 178 11.32 2.62 -16.14
C THR A 178 11.18 1.11 -15.92
N SER A 179 12.27 0.44 -15.52
CA SER A 179 12.26 -1.02 -15.28
C SER A 179 11.29 -1.41 -14.15
N ARG A 180 10.83 -2.68 -14.12
CA ARG A 180 10.00 -3.20 -13.00
C ARG A 180 10.71 -3.02 -11.66
N ALA A 181 12.01 -3.26 -11.61
CA ALA A 181 12.86 -3.02 -10.44
C ALA A 181 12.84 -1.54 -9.98
N ALA A 182 12.93 -0.58 -10.91
CA ALA A 182 12.85 0.84 -10.59
C ALA A 182 11.48 1.23 -10.01
N ARG A 183 10.39 0.72 -10.62
CA ARG A 183 9.02 0.94 -10.10
C ARG A 183 8.82 0.32 -8.72
N LEU A 184 9.36 -0.87 -8.48
CA LEU A 184 9.30 -1.52 -7.17
C LEU A 184 10.14 -0.78 -6.12
N SER A 185 11.34 -0.30 -6.47
CA SER A 185 12.16 0.55 -5.59
C SER A 185 11.40 1.80 -5.17
N LEU A 186 10.78 2.51 -6.12
CA LEU A 186 9.96 3.67 -5.83
C LEU A 186 8.83 3.34 -4.84
N PHE A 187 8.10 2.25 -5.07
CA PHE A 187 7.06 1.79 -4.16
C PHE A 187 7.58 1.55 -2.74
N LEU A 188 8.73 0.87 -2.58
CA LEU A 188 9.31 0.61 -1.26
C LEU A 188 9.65 1.92 -0.54
N ARG A 189 10.23 2.90 -1.25
CA ARG A 189 10.58 4.22 -0.72
C ARG A 189 9.34 5.00 -0.31
N GLU A 190 8.29 4.96 -1.12
CA GLU A 190 7.01 5.60 -0.79
C GLU A 190 6.35 4.96 0.43
N ALA A 191 6.25 3.64 0.47
CA ALA A 191 5.70 2.92 1.62
C ALA A 191 6.47 3.22 2.91
N HIS A 192 7.80 3.33 2.83
CA HIS A 192 8.63 3.79 3.95
C HIS A 192 8.30 5.23 4.33
N ALA A 193 8.38 6.20 3.41
CA ALA A 193 8.09 7.60 3.69
C ALA A 193 6.68 7.84 4.27
N GLN A 194 5.72 6.99 3.92
CA GLN A 194 4.37 7.02 4.46
C GLN A 194 4.27 6.48 5.88
N SER A 195 4.95 5.38 6.20
CA SER A 195 4.85 4.71 7.51
C SER A 195 5.83 5.28 8.54
N TRP A 196 6.99 5.76 8.09
CA TRP A 196 8.12 6.12 8.94
C TRP A 196 7.83 7.22 9.98
N PRO A 197 7.22 8.37 9.63
CA PRO A 197 6.92 9.41 10.63
C PRO A 197 5.94 8.93 11.71
N HIS A 198 5.11 7.94 11.39
CA HIS A 198 4.16 7.36 12.33
C HIS A 198 4.87 6.40 13.29
N LEU A 199 5.76 5.54 12.79
CA LEU A 199 6.58 4.66 13.62
C LEU A 199 7.48 5.44 14.58
N VAL A 200 8.16 6.49 14.10
CA VAL A 200 9.01 7.35 14.94
C VAL A 200 8.21 7.97 16.08
N ARG A 201 7.02 8.51 15.80
CA ARG A 201 6.15 9.08 16.83
C ARG A 201 5.63 8.02 17.81
N LEU A 202 5.23 6.85 17.31
CA LEU A 202 4.75 5.75 18.16
C LEU A 202 5.86 5.24 19.08
N ALA A 203 7.12 5.27 18.64
CA ALA A 203 8.27 4.86 19.44
C ALA A 203 8.46 5.71 20.73
N GLU A 204 7.93 6.94 20.77
CA GLU A 204 7.91 7.76 21.99
C GLU A 204 6.96 7.20 23.06
N GLN A 205 5.98 6.38 22.65
CA GLN A 205 4.97 5.75 23.51
C GLN A 205 5.20 4.24 23.64
N ALA A 206 6.44 3.80 23.37
CA ALA A 206 6.74 2.40 23.08
C ALA A 206 6.32 1.41 24.18
N GLY A 207 6.48 1.78 25.45
CA GLY A 207 6.14 0.93 26.60
C GLY A 207 4.74 1.13 27.18
N VAL A 208 3.92 2.00 26.58
CA VAL A 208 2.60 2.37 27.11
C VAL A 208 1.48 1.85 26.21
N VAL A 209 1.65 1.95 24.89
CA VAL A 209 0.63 1.51 23.94
C VAL A 209 0.74 0.01 23.72
N ILE A 210 -0.27 -0.71 24.20
CA ILE A 210 -0.45 -2.15 23.93
C ILE A 210 -1.09 -2.31 22.55
N VAL A 211 -0.35 -2.88 21.60
CA VAL A 211 -0.79 -3.08 20.22
C VAL A 211 -1.57 -4.38 20.08
N TYR A 212 -1.02 -5.46 20.61
CA TYR A 212 -1.67 -6.78 20.65
C TYR A 212 -1.78 -7.26 22.09
N PRO A 213 -2.99 -7.21 22.70
CA PRO A 213 -3.20 -7.72 24.04
C PRO A 213 -3.15 -9.26 24.03
N GLY A 214 -2.61 -9.87 25.09
CA GLY A 214 -2.54 -11.34 25.19
C GLY A 214 -1.34 -11.85 25.97
N GLN A 215 -0.98 -13.12 25.75
CA GLN A 215 0.21 -13.76 26.33
C GLN A 215 1.03 -14.42 25.20
N PRO A 216 2.17 -13.83 24.79
CA PRO A 216 2.73 -12.57 25.30
C PRO A 216 1.95 -11.34 24.82
N GLU A 217 1.91 -10.31 25.66
CA GLU A 217 1.42 -8.98 25.30
C GLU A 217 2.49 -8.25 24.47
N TRP A 218 2.06 -7.53 23.43
CA TRP A 218 2.96 -6.74 22.60
C TRP A 218 2.64 -5.25 22.76
N THR A 219 3.58 -4.50 23.31
CA THR A 219 3.56 -3.06 23.23
C THR A 219 4.16 -2.59 21.90
N VAL A 220 4.12 -1.29 21.63
CA VAL A 220 4.81 -0.71 20.46
C VAL A 220 6.30 -1.06 20.47
N ARG A 221 6.93 -1.22 21.63
CA ARG A 221 8.33 -1.68 21.71
C ARG A 221 8.52 -3.08 21.11
N GLU A 222 7.71 -4.06 21.54
CA GLU A 222 7.80 -5.42 21.01
C GLU A 222 7.49 -5.45 19.51
N LEU A 223 6.54 -4.62 19.06
CA LEU A 223 6.26 -4.45 17.64
C LEU A 223 7.47 -3.90 16.85
N LEU A 224 8.18 -2.89 17.37
CA LEU A 224 9.38 -2.37 16.72
C LEU A 224 10.49 -3.43 16.66
N ALA A 225 10.66 -4.22 17.72
CA ALA A 225 11.62 -5.33 17.74
C ALA A 225 11.27 -6.42 16.72
N HIS A 226 9.98 -6.71 16.54
CA HIS A 226 9.47 -7.59 15.48
C HIS A 226 9.76 -7.02 14.09
N LEU A 227 9.41 -5.76 13.82
CA LEU A 227 9.63 -5.13 12.51
C LEU A 227 11.12 -5.09 12.12
N ALA A 228 12.00 -4.76 13.08
CA ALA A 228 13.45 -4.75 12.88
C ALA A 228 14.00 -6.11 12.44
N ASP A 229 13.41 -7.20 12.93
CA ASP A 229 13.82 -8.55 12.58
C ASP A 229 13.14 -9.06 11.30
N ALA A 230 11.83 -8.85 11.19
CA ALA A 230 11.00 -9.34 10.10
C ALA A 230 11.46 -8.77 8.75
N GLU A 231 11.76 -7.47 8.64
CA GLU A 231 12.20 -6.88 7.37
C GLU A 231 13.53 -7.49 6.89
N ARG A 232 14.48 -7.70 7.81
CA ARG A 232 15.76 -8.37 7.51
C ARG A 232 15.55 -9.84 7.14
N GLY A 233 14.68 -10.52 7.88
CA GLY A 233 14.32 -11.92 7.65
C GLY A 233 13.71 -12.13 6.26
N MET A 234 12.73 -11.31 5.90
CA MET A 234 12.08 -11.34 4.57
C MET A 234 13.07 -11.05 3.44
N LEU A 235 14.01 -10.10 3.61
CA LEU A 235 15.06 -9.86 2.60
C LEU A 235 15.97 -11.09 2.44
N GLY A 236 16.29 -11.75 3.54
CA GLY A 236 17.04 -13.00 3.54
C GLY A 236 16.33 -14.13 2.79
N GLN A 237 15.01 -14.25 2.96
CA GLN A 237 14.18 -15.22 2.23
C GLN A 237 14.22 -14.96 0.73
N VAL A 238 14.01 -13.71 0.31
CA VAL A 238 14.06 -13.34 -1.11
C VAL A 238 15.43 -13.61 -1.73
N ARG A 239 16.52 -13.31 -1.02
CA ARG A 239 17.88 -13.63 -1.47
C ARG A 239 18.10 -15.13 -1.68
N ARG A 240 17.52 -15.99 -0.83
CA ARG A 240 17.56 -17.45 -0.99
C ARG A 240 16.77 -17.91 -2.22
N ILE A 241 15.56 -17.37 -2.41
CA ILE A 241 14.71 -17.64 -3.57
C ILE A 241 15.46 -17.34 -4.88
N ILE A 242 16.15 -16.19 -4.93
CA ILE A 242 16.96 -15.80 -6.09
C ILE A 242 18.15 -16.73 -6.33
N ARG A 243 18.70 -17.34 -5.29
CA ARG A 243 19.76 -18.37 -5.42
C ARG A 243 19.21 -19.76 -5.75
N GLY A 244 17.90 -19.94 -5.81
CA GLY A 244 17.26 -21.25 -5.99
C GLY A 244 17.33 -22.12 -4.73
N GLU A 245 17.56 -21.51 -3.57
CA GLU A 245 17.57 -22.17 -2.27
C GLU A 245 16.17 -22.13 -1.63
N PRO A 246 15.85 -23.06 -0.72
CA PRO A 246 14.65 -22.95 0.10
C PRO A 246 14.58 -21.60 0.83
N ALA A 247 13.48 -20.88 0.67
CA ALA A 247 13.25 -19.57 1.29
C ALA A 247 13.39 -19.63 2.81
N LEU A 248 12.91 -20.73 3.40
CA LEU A 248 12.93 -21.01 4.83
C LEU A 248 13.74 -22.28 5.12
N PRO A 249 14.43 -22.34 6.28
CA PRO A 249 15.01 -23.57 6.77
C PRO A 249 13.95 -24.66 7.00
N GLU A 250 14.37 -25.92 6.93
CA GLU A 250 13.54 -27.03 7.36
C GLU A 250 13.13 -26.88 8.84
N GLY A 251 11.85 -27.11 9.15
CA GLY A 251 11.32 -26.95 10.50
C GLY A 251 11.27 -25.49 10.99
N PHE A 252 11.20 -24.52 10.08
CA PHE A 252 10.95 -23.12 10.45
C PHE A 252 9.63 -22.98 11.22
N ASP A 253 9.65 -22.16 12.26
CA ASP A 253 8.53 -21.90 13.16
C ASP A 253 8.48 -20.38 13.37
N LEU A 254 7.43 -19.77 12.81
CA LEU A 254 7.25 -18.32 12.82
C LEU A 254 7.00 -17.78 14.23
N GLU A 255 6.23 -18.47 15.07
CA GLU A 255 5.96 -18.04 16.43
C GLU A 255 7.23 -18.08 17.29
N ARG A 256 8.01 -19.16 17.17
CA ARG A 256 9.32 -19.28 17.82
C ARG A 256 10.27 -18.20 17.32
N TRP A 257 10.29 -17.93 16.02
CA TRP A 257 11.13 -16.88 15.43
C TRP A 257 10.77 -15.51 16.00
N ASN A 258 9.50 -15.11 15.97
CA ASN A 258 9.03 -13.82 16.46
C ASN A 258 9.31 -13.64 17.96
N ARG A 259 9.06 -14.68 18.76
CA ARG A 259 9.41 -14.67 20.19
C ARG A 259 10.91 -14.43 20.41
N ARG A 260 11.77 -15.16 19.68
CA ARG A 260 13.22 -15.01 19.78
C ARG A 260 13.71 -13.65 19.27
N ALA A 261 13.05 -13.06 18.27
CA ALA A 261 13.38 -11.75 17.75
C ALA A 261 13.22 -10.66 18.82
N VAL A 262 12.12 -10.71 19.57
CA VAL A 262 11.86 -9.82 20.72
C VAL A 262 12.85 -10.08 21.85
N GLU A 263 13.06 -11.35 22.25
CA GLU A 263 14.00 -11.71 23.33
C GLU A 263 15.43 -11.23 23.06
N LYS A 264 15.93 -11.39 21.83
CA LYS A 264 17.29 -10.95 21.46
C LYS A 264 17.47 -9.44 21.52
N ARG A 265 16.39 -8.69 21.37
CA ARG A 265 16.36 -7.22 21.39
C ARG A 265 15.87 -6.67 22.73
N ALA A 266 15.83 -7.50 23.77
CA ALA A 266 15.34 -7.09 25.09
C ALA A 266 16.16 -5.93 25.71
N ALA A 267 17.40 -5.72 25.31
CA ALA A 267 18.23 -4.59 25.76
C ALA A 267 18.30 -3.43 24.76
N ALA A 268 17.74 -3.57 23.56
CA ALA A 268 17.79 -2.54 22.53
C ALA A 268 16.87 -1.36 22.89
N THR A 269 17.34 -0.14 22.64
CA THR A 269 16.51 1.06 22.76
C THR A 269 15.59 1.20 21.55
N THR A 270 14.51 1.98 21.66
CA THR A 270 13.64 2.27 20.51
C THR A 270 14.38 2.96 19.37
N ALA A 271 15.39 3.77 19.68
CA ALA A 271 16.27 4.37 18.67
C ALA A 271 17.09 3.31 17.91
N ASP A 272 17.64 2.32 18.62
CA ASP A 272 18.37 1.21 17.99
C ASP A 272 17.43 0.41 17.06
N LEU A 273 16.20 0.13 17.53
CA LEU A 273 15.20 -0.61 16.76
C LEU A 273 14.79 0.15 15.49
N LEU A 274 14.57 1.46 15.58
CA LEU A 274 14.31 2.29 14.40
C LEU A 274 15.51 2.27 13.45
N ALA A 275 16.73 2.46 13.94
CA ALA A 275 17.92 2.39 13.08
C ALA A 275 18.06 1.03 12.36
N GLU A 276 17.71 -0.08 13.02
CA GLU A 276 17.67 -1.40 12.38
C GLU A 276 16.62 -1.49 11.27
N ILE A 277 15.42 -0.94 11.47
CA ILE A 277 14.34 -0.93 10.47
C ILE A 277 14.74 -0.06 9.26
N GLU A 278 15.28 1.14 9.50
CA GLU A 278 15.73 2.04 8.44
C GLU A 278 16.87 1.41 7.62
N SER A 279 17.82 0.76 8.29
CA SER A 279 18.88 0.01 7.63
C SER A 279 18.34 -1.16 6.79
N ALA A 280 17.39 -1.93 7.32
CA ALA A 280 16.75 -3.01 6.58
C ALA A 280 16.00 -2.48 5.35
N HIS A 281 15.29 -1.36 5.47
CA HIS A 281 14.64 -0.70 4.35
C HIS A 281 15.65 -0.28 3.26
N GLY A 282 16.76 0.36 3.64
CA GLY A 282 17.82 0.73 2.69
C GLY A 282 18.37 -0.49 1.94
N ALA A 283 18.61 -1.59 2.66
CA ALA A 283 19.08 -2.84 2.07
C ALA A 283 18.06 -3.49 1.11
N TRP A 284 16.76 -3.34 1.38
CA TRP A 284 15.70 -3.77 0.46
C TRP A 284 15.72 -2.98 -0.84
N VAL A 285 15.79 -1.66 -0.73
CA VAL A 285 15.79 -0.76 -1.89
C VAL A 285 17.00 -1.02 -2.76
N GLU A 286 18.21 -1.02 -2.18
CA GLU A 286 19.45 -1.31 -2.90
C GLU A 286 19.37 -2.68 -3.58
N PHE A 287 18.88 -3.69 -2.88
CA PHE A 287 18.78 -5.03 -3.43
C PHE A 287 17.83 -5.11 -4.63
N VAL A 288 16.63 -4.51 -4.52
CA VAL A 288 15.63 -4.54 -5.60
C VAL A 288 16.14 -3.82 -6.85
N GLU A 289 16.88 -2.73 -6.70
CA GLU A 289 17.48 -1.99 -7.81
C GLU A 289 18.49 -2.82 -8.62
N THR A 290 19.01 -3.93 -8.07
CA THR A 290 19.91 -4.86 -8.77
C THR A 290 19.20 -5.98 -9.54
N LEU A 291 17.88 -6.10 -9.41
CA LEU A 291 17.14 -7.24 -9.97
C LEU A 291 16.74 -7.01 -11.43
N ASP A 292 16.80 -8.07 -12.22
CA ASP A 292 16.16 -8.14 -13.53
C ASP A 292 14.75 -8.75 -13.44
N ASP A 293 14.00 -8.69 -14.54
CA ASP A 293 12.61 -9.19 -14.59
C ASP A 293 12.53 -10.69 -14.28
N ALA A 294 13.52 -11.49 -14.72
CA ALA A 294 13.57 -12.92 -14.44
C ALA A 294 13.76 -13.22 -12.95
N ALA A 295 14.56 -12.42 -12.24
CA ALA A 295 14.71 -12.51 -10.79
C ALA A 295 13.43 -12.09 -10.06
N LEU A 296 12.74 -11.04 -10.54
CA LEU A 296 11.46 -10.58 -10.00
C LEU A 296 10.34 -11.63 -10.12
N ASP A 297 10.38 -12.45 -11.18
CA ASP A 297 9.39 -13.51 -11.45
C ASP A 297 9.64 -14.81 -10.68
N ARG A 298 10.82 -14.99 -10.07
CA ARG A 298 11.08 -16.17 -9.23
C ARG A 298 10.10 -16.25 -8.09
N GLN A 299 9.71 -17.47 -7.72
CA GLN A 299 8.71 -17.70 -6.68
C GLN A 299 9.31 -18.40 -5.46
N GLY A 300 8.78 -18.06 -4.30
CA GLY A 300 9.06 -18.77 -3.07
C GLY A 300 7.98 -18.55 -2.03
N ARG A 301 8.00 -19.37 -0.99
CA ARG A 301 6.99 -19.30 0.07
C ARG A 301 7.39 -18.30 1.14
N THR A 302 6.43 -17.50 1.61
CA THR A 302 6.56 -16.69 2.81
C THR A 302 6.59 -17.57 4.07
N ALA A 303 6.86 -16.95 5.22
CA ALA A 303 6.78 -17.61 6.53
C ALA A 303 5.38 -18.17 6.84
N GLU A 304 4.33 -17.54 6.31
CA GLU A 304 2.93 -17.92 6.43
C GLU A 304 2.53 -19.00 5.41
N GLY A 305 3.44 -19.38 4.50
CA GLY A 305 3.26 -20.46 3.52
C GLY A 305 2.72 -20.00 2.16
N GLU A 306 2.44 -18.70 2.00
CA GLU A 306 1.95 -18.12 0.74
C GLU A 306 3.03 -18.17 -0.33
N LEU A 307 2.70 -18.62 -1.55
CA LEU A 307 3.64 -18.65 -2.67
C LEU A 307 3.57 -17.32 -3.43
N LEU A 308 4.63 -16.52 -3.36
CA LEU A 308 4.71 -15.20 -3.98
C LEU A 308 5.87 -15.14 -4.97
N THR A 309 5.75 -14.29 -5.99
CA THR A 309 6.91 -13.85 -6.78
C THR A 309 7.81 -12.95 -5.92
N VAL A 310 9.09 -12.79 -6.30
CA VAL A 310 10.01 -11.88 -5.61
C VAL A 310 9.47 -10.45 -5.59
N GLU A 311 8.87 -9.99 -6.69
CA GLU A 311 8.22 -8.68 -6.74
C GLU A 311 7.08 -8.57 -5.71
N ALA A 312 6.16 -9.55 -5.69
CA ALA A 312 5.05 -9.57 -4.74
C ALA A 312 5.54 -9.70 -3.29
N PHE A 313 6.61 -10.45 -3.05
CA PHE A 313 7.23 -10.60 -1.74
C PHE A 313 7.79 -9.26 -1.22
N ALA A 314 8.50 -8.51 -2.07
CA ALA A 314 9.00 -7.18 -1.70
C ALA A 314 7.84 -6.22 -1.36
N ARG A 315 6.74 -6.26 -2.12
CA ARG A 315 5.53 -5.48 -1.81
C ARG A 315 4.91 -5.89 -0.48
N HIS A 316 4.77 -7.20 -0.26
CA HIS A 316 4.30 -7.77 1.00
C HIS A 316 5.13 -7.30 2.20
N ALA A 317 6.45 -7.24 2.08
CA ALA A 317 7.32 -6.75 3.16
C ALA A 317 7.03 -5.28 3.54
N ALA A 318 6.81 -4.42 2.55
CA ALA A 318 6.45 -3.02 2.78
C ALA A 318 5.03 -2.88 3.38
N GLU A 319 4.07 -3.64 2.87
CA GLU A 319 2.69 -3.66 3.36
C GLU A 319 2.59 -4.20 4.79
N HIS A 320 3.38 -5.22 5.13
CA HIS A 320 3.51 -5.75 6.48
C HIS A 320 3.88 -4.65 7.49
N ARG A 321 4.91 -3.83 7.20
CA ARG A 321 5.27 -2.68 8.03
C ARG A 321 4.11 -1.68 8.14
N MET A 322 3.47 -1.35 7.02
CA MET A 322 2.36 -0.38 7.01
C MET A 322 1.16 -0.87 7.84
N ASN A 323 0.79 -2.14 7.72
CA ASN A 323 -0.30 -2.75 8.47
C ASN A 323 -0.02 -2.70 9.98
N HIS A 324 1.18 -3.10 10.41
CA HIS A 324 1.58 -3.02 11.82
C HIS A 324 1.64 -1.59 12.35
N THR A 325 2.11 -0.64 11.53
CA THR A 325 2.07 0.79 11.88
C THR A 325 0.61 1.24 12.11
N CYS A 326 -0.31 0.83 11.24
CA CYS A 326 -1.73 1.15 11.37
C CYS A 326 -2.35 0.55 12.63
N ASP A 327 -1.99 -0.69 12.97
CA ASP A 327 -2.46 -1.36 14.18
C ASP A 327 -1.99 -0.63 15.44
N ALA A 328 -0.72 -0.26 15.49
CA ALA A 328 -0.17 0.54 16.59
C ALA A 328 -0.85 1.90 16.72
N GLU A 329 -1.15 2.58 15.61
CA GLU A 329 -1.89 3.82 15.65
C GLU A 329 -3.33 3.67 16.14
N LYS A 330 -4.02 2.59 15.76
CA LYS A 330 -5.38 2.30 16.26
C LYS A 330 -5.33 2.08 17.78
N ALA A 331 -4.37 1.30 18.26
CA ALA A 331 -4.17 1.07 19.68
C ALA A 331 -3.87 2.38 20.45
N ALA A 332 -2.97 3.21 19.93
CA ALA A 332 -2.64 4.51 20.54
C ALA A 332 -3.86 5.44 20.65
N ARG A 333 -4.74 5.45 19.64
CA ARG A 333 -6.00 6.22 19.69
C ARG A 333 -7.00 5.65 20.69
N ALA A 334 -7.10 4.32 20.80
CA ALA A 334 -8.03 3.67 21.72
C ALA A 334 -7.65 3.88 23.18
N GLY A 335 -6.35 3.95 23.50
CA GLY A 335 -5.86 4.22 24.87
C GLY A 335 -5.94 5.69 25.32
N GLN A 336 -6.34 6.61 24.44
CA GLN A 336 -6.54 8.04 24.75
C GLN A 336 -8.00 8.39 25.04
N ALA A 337 -8.94 7.45 24.83
CA ALA A 337 -10.38 7.62 25.04
C ALA A 337 -10.80 7.12 26.43
#